data_AF-A0A7S3LEA0-F1
#
_entry.id   AF-A0A7S3LEA0-F1
#
_cell.length_a   1.000
_cell.length_b   1.000
_cell.length_c   1.000
_cell.angle_alpha   90.00
_cell.angle_beta   90.00
_cell.angle_gamma   90.00
#
_symmetry.space_group_name_H-M   'P 1'
#
loop_
_entity.id
_entity.type
_entity.pdbx_description
1 polymer ?
#
loop_
_entity_poly.entity_id
_entity_poly.type
_entity_poly.pdbx_seq_one_letter_code
_entity_poly.pdbx_strand_id
1 'polypeptide(L)'
;AYLGDYRGALYKAHEKLGRQEAWLLTAEEIIALLRALSDDVLATYPDIVNDMNSREEEMQVLLKAKREADNKLRKVRLAFEGPKKKRTPAAAATTDKDGDKNDE
;
A
#
# COMPACT_ATOMS: atom_id res chain seq x y z
N ALA A 1 -0.26 -32.96 0.28
CA ALA A 1 -1.72 -32.84 0.08
C ALA A 1 -2.04 -31.37 -0.16
N TYR A 2 -2.85 -31.07 -1.18
CA TYR A 2 -3.18 -29.73 -1.65
C TYR A 2 -3.70 -28.77 -0.54
N LEU A 3 -4.41 -29.30 0.45
CA LEU A 3 -5.05 -28.53 1.53
C LEU A 3 -4.11 -28.12 2.69
N GLY A 4 -2.83 -28.50 2.65
CA GLY A 4 -1.86 -28.15 3.69
C GLY A 4 -2.12 -28.82 5.05
N ASP A 5 -1.93 -28.06 6.14
CA ASP A 5 -2.12 -28.53 7.52
C ASP A 5 -3.60 -28.80 7.82
N TYR A 6 -3.89 -29.95 8.42
CA TYR A 6 -5.22 -30.37 8.86
C TYR A 6 -5.84 -29.44 9.91
N ARG A 7 -5.01 -28.65 10.62
CA ARG A 7 -5.48 -27.61 11.55
C ARG A 7 -5.68 -26.25 10.89
N GLY A 8 -5.24 -26.08 9.65
CA GLY A 8 -5.29 -24.85 8.89
C GLY A 8 -6.70 -24.43 8.50
N ALA A 9 -6.88 -23.14 8.20
CA ALA A 9 -8.17 -22.57 7.80
C ALA A 9 -8.69 -23.19 6.49
N LEU A 10 -7.81 -23.47 5.52
CA LEU A 10 -8.19 -24.09 4.24
C LEU A 10 -8.79 -25.49 4.42
N TYR A 11 -8.12 -26.35 5.21
CA TYR A 11 -8.60 -27.70 5.46
C TYR A 11 -9.96 -27.70 6.18
N LYS A 12 -10.10 -26.86 7.22
CA LYS A 12 -11.37 -26.69 7.95
C LYS A 12 -12.49 -26.15 7.06
N ALA A 13 -12.18 -25.16 6.22
CA ALA A 13 -13.14 -24.58 5.28
C ALA A 13 -13.61 -25.63 4.26
N HIS A 14 -12.69 -26.43 3.71
CA HIS A 14 -13.01 -27.52 2.79
C HIS A 14 -13.87 -28.60 3.46
N GLU A 15 -13.53 -29.03 4.68
CA GLU A 15 -14.32 -30.01 5.43
C GLU A 15 -15.73 -29.49 5.76
N LYS A 16 -15.85 -28.20 6.12
CA LYS A 16 -17.15 -27.55 6.35
C LYS A 16 -17.98 -27.47 5.08
N LEU A 17 -17.39 -27.13 3.93
CA LEU A 17 -18.11 -27.09 2.66
C LEU A 17 -18.71 -28.44 2.27
N GLY A 18 -18.05 -29.54 2.65
CA GLY A 18 -18.56 -30.90 2.44
C GLY A 18 -19.68 -31.32 3.40
N ARG A 19 -19.92 -30.57 4.49
CA ARG A 19 -20.90 -30.92 5.54
C ARG A 19 -22.00 -29.88 5.77
N GLN A 20 -21.78 -28.62 5.41
CA GLN A 20 -22.67 -27.48 5.66
C GLN A 20 -22.64 -26.47 4.51
N GLU A 21 -23.62 -25.56 4.49
CA GLU A 21 -23.72 -24.52 3.47
C GLU A 21 -22.58 -23.49 3.55
N ALA A 22 -22.07 -23.11 2.38
CA ALA A 22 -20.91 -22.22 2.22
C ALA A 22 -21.09 -20.83 2.88
N TRP A 23 -22.33 -20.39 3.09
CA TRP A 23 -22.66 -19.10 3.70
C TRP A 23 -22.32 -18.99 5.19
N LEU A 24 -22.00 -20.12 5.85
CA LEU A 24 -21.63 -20.16 7.26
C LEU A 24 -20.10 -20.15 7.50
N LEU A 25 -19.32 -20.07 6.42
CA LEU A 25 -17.86 -19.96 6.52
C LEU A 25 -17.45 -18.60 7.10
N THR A 26 -16.38 -18.59 7.89
CA THR A 26 -15.81 -17.32 8.35
C THR A 26 -15.10 -16.59 7.21
N ALA A 27 -14.87 -15.29 7.36
CA ALA A 27 -14.14 -14.50 6.37
C ALA A 27 -12.73 -15.07 6.09
N GLU A 28 -12.03 -15.56 7.11
CA GLU A 28 -10.71 -16.18 6.96
C GLU A 28 -10.77 -17.47 6.15
N GLU A 29 -11.79 -18.29 6.40
CA GLU A 29 -12.04 -19.55 5.67
C GLU A 29 -12.39 -19.28 4.20
N ILE A 30 -13.23 -18.27 3.93
CA ILE A 30 -13.57 -17.84 2.57
C ILE A 30 -12.32 -17.34 1.83
N ILE A 31 -11.51 -16.49 2.47
CA ILE A 31 -10.27 -15.99 1.89
C ILE A 31 -9.29 -17.13 1.61
N ALA A 32 -9.18 -18.11 2.51
CA ALA A 32 -8.31 -19.26 2.32
C ALA A 32 -8.74 -20.10 1.10
N LEU A 33 -10.04 -20.37 0.94
CA LEU A 33 -10.57 -21.06 -0.24
C LEU A 33 -10.36 -20.25 -1.53
N LEU A 34 -10.61 -18.93 -1.48
CA LEU A 34 -10.40 -18.05 -2.63
C LEU A 34 -8.93 -18.06 -3.08
N ARG A 35 -8.00 -18.02 -2.14
CA ARG A 35 -6.56 -18.12 -2.44
C ARG A 35 -6.22 -19.45 -3.09
N ALA A 36 -6.66 -20.57 -2.50
CA ALA A 36 -6.41 -21.89 -3.06
C ALA A 36 -6.93 -22.02 -4.50
N LEU A 37 -8.17 -21.58 -4.76
CA LEU A 37 -8.74 -21.57 -6.10
C LEU A 37 -7.98 -20.65 -7.07
N SER A 38 -7.53 -19.49 -6.59
CA SER A 38 -6.73 -18.57 -7.40
C SER A 38 -5.38 -19.19 -7.75
N ASP A 39 -4.72 -19.85 -6.79
CA ASP A 39 -3.46 -20.55 -7.00
C ASP A 39 -3.60 -21.70 -8.01
N ASP A 40 -4.71 -22.44 -7.97
CA ASP A 40 -5.00 -23.50 -8.95
C ASP A 40 -5.20 -22.96 -10.36
N VAL A 41 -5.94 -21.86 -10.50
CA VAL A 41 -6.14 -21.19 -11.79
C VAL A 41 -4.78 -20.71 -12.33
N LEU A 42 -3.98 -20.06 -11.49
CA LEU A 42 -2.65 -19.58 -11.89
C LEU A 42 -1.70 -20.73 -12.25
N ALA A 43 -1.77 -21.86 -11.55
CA ALA A 43 -0.99 -23.06 -11.88
C ALA A 43 -1.44 -23.69 -13.21
N THR A 44 -2.73 -23.63 -13.52
CA THR A 44 -3.31 -24.19 -14.76
C THR A 44 -3.00 -23.33 -15.98
N TYR A 45 -2.92 -22.00 -15.80
CA TYR A 45 -2.71 -21.04 -16.87
C TYR A 45 -1.41 -20.24 -16.66
N PRO A 46 -0.22 -20.87 -16.86
CA PRO A 46 1.07 -20.23 -16.59
C PRO A 46 1.32 -18.97 -17.43
N ASP A 47 0.69 -18.85 -18.61
CA ASP A 47 0.79 -17.66 -19.45
C ASP A 47 0.26 -16.40 -18.75
N ILE A 48 -0.79 -16.54 -17.93
CA ILE A 48 -1.34 -15.43 -17.13
C ILE A 48 -0.30 -14.99 -16.08
N VAL A 49 0.35 -15.94 -15.42
CA VAL A 49 1.40 -15.66 -14.43
C VAL A 49 2.57 -14.94 -15.10
N ASN A 50 2.98 -15.39 -16.28
CA ASN A 50 4.06 -14.78 -17.04
C ASN A 50 3.73 -13.35 -17.49
N ASP A 51 2.51 -13.09 -17.99
CA ASP A 51 2.04 -11.74 -18.34
C ASP A 51 1.99 -10.82 -17.12
N MET A 52 1.47 -11.32 -15.99
CA MET A 52 1.44 -10.56 -14.73
C MET A 52 2.84 -10.15 -14.28
N ASN A 53 3.78 -11.09 -14.26
CA ASN A 53 5.17 -10.81 -13.88
C ASN A 53 5.81 -9.79 -14.84
N SER A 54 5.59 -9.94 -16.15
CA SER A 54 6.11 -9.02 -17.17
C SER A 54 5.59 -7.60 -16.97
N ARG A 55 4.29 -7.44 -16.67
CA ARG A 55 3.69 -6.13 -16.38
C ARG A 55 4.20 -5.53 -15.07
N GLU A 56 4.44 -6.37 -14.06
CA GLU A 56 5.03 -5.91 -12.80
C GLU A 56 6.44 -5.35 -13.03
N GLU A 57 7.27 -6.04 -13.81
CA GLU A 57 8.60 -5.56 -14.19
C GLU A 57 8.54 -4.23 -14.96
N GLU A 58 7.64 -4.10 -15.94
CA GLU A 58 7.43 -2.87 -16.69
C GLU A 58 7.00 -1.71 -15.78
N MET A 59 6.07 -1.96 -14.86
CA MET A 59 5.63 -0.98 -13.87
C MET A 59 6.80 -0.49 -13.01
N GLN A 60 7.69 -1.38 -12.58
CA GLN A 60 8.87 -0.98 -11.79
C GLN A 60 9.83 -0.09 -12.58
N VAL A 61 10.03 -0.38 -13.87
CA VAL A 61 10.82 0.47 -14.77
C VAL A 61 10.19 1.85 -14.91
N LEU A 62 8.87 1.91 -15.14
CA LEU A 62 8.13 3.17 -15.25
C LEU A 62 8.17 3.98 -13.96
N LEU A 63 8.08 3.33 -12.79
CA LEU A 63 8.20 4.00 -11.49
C LEU A 63 9.58 4.64 -11.28
N LYS A 64 10.66 3.98 -11.72
CA LYS A 64 12.00 4.55 -11.69
C LYS A 64 12.10 5.76 -12.63
N ALA A 65 11.63 5.62 -13.86
CA ALA A 65 11.62 6.71 -14.84
C ALA A 65 10.82 7.92 -14.34
N LYS A 66 9.66 7.69 -13.71
CA LYS A 66 8.84 8.74 -13.10
C LYS A 66 9.61 9.49 -12.00
N ARG A 67 10.30 8.77 -11.10
CA ARG A 67 11.11 9.40 -10.05
C ARG A 67 12.25 10.25 -10.64
N GLU A 68 12.88 9.79 -11.71
CA GLU A 68 13.91 10.56 -12.41
C GLU A 68 13.35 11.80 -13.09
N ALA A 69 12.20 11.70 -13.73
CA ALA A 69 11.49 12.82 -14.35
C ALA A 69 11.08 13.87 -13.29
N ASP A 70 10.53 13.44 -12.16
CA ASP A 70 10.17 14.30 -11.04
C ASP A 70 11.40 15.06 -10.50
N ASN A 71 12.55 14.38 -10.40
CA ASN A 71 13.81 15.00 -9.98
C ASN A 71 14.32 16.02 -10.99
N LYS A 72 14.26 15.72 -12.30
CA LYS A 72 14.63 16.66 -13.37
C LYS A 72 13.72 17.89 -13.35
N LEU A 73 12.41 17.68 -13.24
CA LEU A 73 11.42 18.75 -13.14
C LEU A 73 11.71 19.66 -11.94
N ARG A 74 12.01 19.08 -10.77
CA ARG A 74 12.37 19.85 -9.57
C ARG A 74 13.63 20.70 -9.78
N LYS A 75 14.66 20.18 -10.45
CA LYS A 75 15.89 20.92 -10.77
C LYS A 75 15.62 22.07 -11.73
N VAL A 76 14.89 21.83 -12.82
CA VAL A 76 14.52 22.86 -13.80
C VAL A 76 13.70 23.95 -13.12
N ARG A 77 12.72 23.57 -12.32
CA ARG A 77 11.90 24.50 -11.56
C ARG A 77 12.74 25.36 -10.60
N LEU A 78 13.69 24.76 -9.89
CA LEU A 78 14.61 25.50 -9.01
C LEU A 78 15.51 26.47 -9.79
N ALA A 79 15.96 26.08 -10.99
CA ALA A 79 16.78 26.94 -11.85
C ALA A 79 15.99 28.14 -12.40
N PHE A 80 14.70 27.96 -12.69
CA PHE A 80 13.82 29.03 -13.19
C PHE A 80 13.24 29.93 -12.09
N GLU A 81 12.76 29.35 -10.97
CA GLU A 81 12.17 30.10 -9.85
C GLU A 81 13.23 30.69 -8.90
N GLY A 82 14.49 30.27 -9.03
CA GLY A 82 15.60 30.62 -8.14
C GLY A 82 15.48 29.92 -6.76
N PRO A 83 16.52 30.01 -5.90
CA PRO A 83 16.44 29.48 -4.55
C PRO A 83 15.27 30.14 -3.82
N LYS A 84 14.30 29.35 -3.36
CA LYS A 84 13.23 29.87 -2.48
C LYS A 84 13.91 30.61 -1.34
N LYS A 85 13.67 31.93 -1.22
CA LYS A 85 14.19 32.75 -0.11
C LYS A 85 13.93 31.99 1.18
N LYS A 86 14.99 31.68 1.93
CA LYS A 86 14.85 31.20 3.31
C LYS A 86 13.97 32.23 4.00
N ARG A 87 12.75 31.85 4.39
CA ARG A 87 11.98 32.66 5.35
C ARG A 87 12.87 32.71 6.58
N THR A 88 13.50 33.86 6.81
CA THR A 88 14.11 34.17 8.10
C THR A 88 13.03 33.87 9.12
N PRO A 89 13.26 32.99 10.11
CA PRO A 89 12.38 32.96 11.26
C PRO A 89 12.40 34.39 11.81
N ALA A 90 11.26 35.08 11.71
CA ALA A 90 11.08 36.35 12.38
C ALA A 90 11.50 36.10 13.83
N ALA A 91 12.50 36.86 14.27
CA ALA A 91 13.05 36.75 15.60
C ALA A 91 11.90 36.64 16.60
N ALA A 92 12.00 35.65 17.48
CA ALA A 92 11.30 35.68 18.74
C ALA A 92 11.67 37.00 19.42
N ALA A 93 10.84 38.03 19.24
CA ALA A 93 10.81 39.20 20.09
C ALA A 93 10.07 38.76 21.37
N THR A 94 10.81 38.09 22.24
CA THR A 94 10.42 37.91 23.63
C THR A 94 10.49 39.25 24.35
N THR A 95 9.40 39.51 25.10
CA THR A 95 9.32 40.16 26.43
C THR A 95 9.59 41.67 26.53
N ASP A 96 8.56 42.42 26.91
CA ASP A 96 8.40 43.03 28.25
C ASP A 96 6.91 43.36 28.46
N LYS A 97 6.21 42.68 29.36
CA LYS A 97 5.88 43.10 30.74
C LYS A 97 5.32 44.53 30.83
N ASP A 98 3.99 44.60 30.86
CA ASP A 98 3.17 45.34 31.85
C ASP A 98 1.74 44.77 31.68
N GLY A 99 1.02 44.29 32.70
CA GLY A 99 1.01 44.71 34.09
C GLY A 99 -0.34 45.40 34.36
N ASP A 100 -1.33 44.59 34.74
CA ASP A 100 -2.41 44.95 35.68
C ASP A 100 -3.53 45.92 35.21
N LYS A 101 -4.75 45.38 35.00
CA LYS A 101 -5.87 45.44 35.96
C LYS A 101 -7.18 44.93 35.36
N ASN A 102 -7.81 43.99 36.07
CA ASN A 102 -9.25 43.74 36.04
C ASN A 102 -9.99 45.01 36.47
N ASP A 103 -11.21 45.22 35.98
CA ASP A 103 -12.40 45.43 36.83
C ASP A 103 -13.67 45.42 35.93
N GLU A 104 -14.65 44.64 36.40
CA GLU A 104 -16.11 44.63 36.16
C GLU A 104 -16.71 44.99 34.77
#